data_AF-A0AAV4IZS4-F1
#
_entry.id   AF-A0AAV4IZS4-F1
#
_cell.length_a   1.000
_cell.length_b   1.000
_cell.length_c   1.000
_cell.angle_alpha   90.00
_cell.angle_beta   90.00
_cell.angle_gamma   90.00
#
_symmetry.space_group_name_H-M   'P 1'
#
loop_
_entity.id
_entity.type
_entity.pdbx_description
1 polymer ?
#
loop_
_entity_poly.entity_id
_entity_poly.type
_entity_poly.pdbx_seq_one_letter_code
_entity_poly.pdbx_strand_id
1 'polypeptide(L)'
;MTEFSGHVVELRTEYQRETAISLIDATAVETVWLGATDETKTSEWRWLTDNNLANMHADWSNPGELGPPDDGQHCTVIDHTHLIYDRHCSNAYASMCQKYIGNPCDEVLPGAEYYDGACFKAVAENMTVDVAQSSDLDASAASRIFVVSPSHCRLSCAIYLRWSRSSLVFSLNSPVGSDVNIALGVTKSPPDDKFRWLSTGDQVDATDWLIETLANAAGTVSGINSRTVAVMAGISNWKWTEQADTTRVEAICQKGLRSRRLGNPLPFSLCSLGDNRLELLPILVAVPSKADMCLQFIFSTTSDH
;
A
#
# COMPACT_ATOMS: atom_id res chain seq x y z
N MET A 1 22.73 -22.70 -9.00
CA MET A 1 21.60 -21.79 -9.25
C MET A 1 20.56 -22.11 -8.20
N THR A 2 20.36 -21.23 -7.23
CA THR A 2 19.28 -21.36 -6.25
C THR A 2 17.95 -21.25 -6.96
N GLU A 3 17.09 -22.24 -6.77
CA GLU A 3 15.77 -22.35 -7.37
C GLU A 3 14.93 -21.11 -7.00
N PHE A 4 14.78 -20.19 -7.97
CA PHE A 4 13.85 -19.07 -7.82
C PHE A 4 12.44 -19.63 -7.99
N SER A 5 11.77 -19.91 -6.86
CA SER A 5 10.37 -20.35 -6.84
C SER A 5 9.38 -19.19 -7.09
N GLY A 6 9.75 -18.23 -7.96
CA GLY A 6 8.94 -17.06 -8.32
C GLY A 6 8.38 -17.16 -9.73
N HIS A 7 7.51 -16.23 -10.10
CA HIS A 7 6.93 -16.07 -11.43
C HIS A 7 7.05 -14.61 -11.90
N VAL A 8 6.77 -14.33 -13.17
CA VAL A 8 6.70 -12.93 -13.66
C VAL A 8 5.55 -12.21 -12.97
N VAL A 9 5.72 -10.93 -12.62
CA VAL A 9 4.77 -10.16 -11.81
C VAL A 9 3.35 -10.18 -12.37
N GLU A 10 2.36 -10.27 -11.49
CA GLU A 10 0.95 -10.23 -11.85
C GLU A 10 0.26 -9.07 -11.15
N LEU A 11 -0.31 -8.16 -11.93
CA LEU A 11 -0.99 -6.97 -11.44
C LEU A 11 -2.48 -7.24 -11.25
N ARG A 12 -2.80 -8.12 -10.29
CA ARG A 12 -4.18 -8.53 -9.99
C ARG A 12 -4.97 -7.50 -9.20
N THR A 13 -4.28 -6.56 -8.55
CA THR A 13 -4.91 -5.47 -7.81
C THR A 13 -4.28 -4.13 -8.17
N GLU A 14 -5.04 -3.04 -7.97
CA GLU A 14 -4.53 -1.66 -8.10
C GLU A 14 -3.28 -1.45 -7.24
N TYR A 15 -3.25 -2.05 -6.04
CA TYR A 15 -2.10 -2.06 -5.15
C TYR A 15 -0.84 -2.65 -5.81
N GLN A 16 -0.96 -3.82 -6.44
CA GLN A 16 0.16 -4.46 -7.12
C GLN A 16 0.67 -3.59 -8.28
N ARG A 17 -0.24 -2.93 -9.01
CA ARG A 17 0.09 -1.99 -10.08
C ARG A 17 0.87 -0.78 -9.56
N GLU A 18 0.35 -0.07 -8.56
CA GLU A 18 1.01 1.12 -8.00
C GLU A 18 2.39 0.80 -7.41
N THR A 19 2.53 -0.40 -6.82
CA THR A 19 3.81 -0.90 -6.33
C THR A 19 4.78 -1.16 -7.48
N ALA A 20 4.33 -1.79 -8.57
CA ALA A 20 5.16 -1.99 -9.76
C ALA A 20 5.59 -0.67 -10.39
N ILE A 21 4.68 0.30 -10.53
CA ILE A 21 4.95 1.66 -11.02
C ILE A 21 6.03 2.34 -10.19
N SER A 22 5.87 2.35 -8.87
CA SER A 22 6.83 2.99 -7.95
C SER A 22 8.23 2.39 -8.11
N LEU A 23 8.33 1.10 -8.43
CA LEU A 23 9.59 0.41 -8.63
C LEU A 23 10.21 0.70 -10.00
N ILE A 24 9.40 0.79 -11.06
CA ILE A 24 9.83 1.22 -12.39
C ILE A 24 10.44 2.63 -12.29
N ASP A 25 9.74 3.55 -11.64
CA ASP A 25 10.20 4.93 -11.42
C ASP A 25 11.50 4.98 -10.60
N ALA A 26 11.57 4.22 -9.50
CA ALA A 26 12.73 4.20 -8.63
C ALA A 26 13.98 3.58 -9.28
N THR A 27 13.79 2.66 -10.23
CA THR A 27 14.90 1.99 -10.92
C THR A 27 15.24 2.60 -12.28
N ALA A 28 14.46 3.58 -12.74
CA ALA A 28 14.58 4.19 -14.07
C ALA A 28 14.61 3.16 -15.20
N VAL A 29 13.85 2.07 -15.06
CA VAL A 29 13.69 1.05 -16.11
C VAL A 29 12.63 1.53 -17.09
N GLU A 30 12.91 1.45 -18.39
CA GLU A 30 11.98 1.96 -19.41
C GLU A 30 10.75 1.07 -19.61
N THR A 31 10.93 -0.25 -19.56
CA THR A 31 9.88 -1.24 -19.85
C THR A 31 10.17 -2.55 -19.12
N VAL A 32 9.14 -3.14 -18.51
CA VAL A 32 9.22 -4.42 -17.79
C VAL A 32 8.14 -5.39 -18.25
N TRP A 33 8.51 -6.67 -18.35
CA TRP A 33 7.59 -7.77 -18.60
C TRP A 33 6.60 -7.97 -17.45
N LEU A 34 5.35 -8.25 -17.82
CA LEU A 34 4.27 -8.68 -16.94
C LEU A 34 3.92 -10.15 -17.24
N GLY A 35 3.29 -10.80 -16.27
CA GLY A 35 2.93 -12.21 -16.34
C GLY A 35 1.66 -12.53 -17.13
N ALA A 36 1.08 -11.57 -17.88
CA ALA A 36 -0.11 -11.83 -18.70
C ALA A 36 0.26 -12.13 -20.16
N THR A 37 -0.45 -13.10 -20.75
CA THR A 37 -0.31 -13.51 -22.15
C THR A 37 -1.66 -13.88 -22.76
N ASP A 38 -1.82 -13.70 -24.07
CA ASP A 38 -2.97 -14.21 -24.82
C ASP A 38 -2.57 -15.30 -25.85
N GLU A 39 -1.36 -15.88 -25.73
CA GLU A 39 -0.79 -16.84 -26.68
C GLU A 39 -1.70 -18.06 -26.94
N THR A 40 -2.45 -18.48 -25.92
CA THR A 40 -3.38 -19.61 -26.04
C THR A 40 -4.67 -19.24 -26.80
N LYS A 41 -5.10 -17.98 -26.70
CA LYS A 41 -6.32 -17.48 -27.31
C LYS A 41 -6.24 -15.96 -27.45
N THR A 42 -6.06 -15.50 -28.69
CA THR A 42 -5.97 -14.08 -29.04
C THR A 42 -7.10 -13.27 -28.42
N SER A 43 -6.76 -12.09 -27.90
CA SER A 43 -7.67 -11.17 -27.21
C SER A 43 -8.24 -11.69 -25.88
N GLU A 44 -7.72 -12.79 -25.36
CA GLU A 44 -8.08 -13.34 -24.06
C GLU A 44 -6.84 -13.46 -23.17
N TRP A 45 -6.45 -12.32 -22.60
CA TRP A 45 -5.30 -12.22 -21.68
C TRP A 45 -5.50 -13.08 -20.44
N ARG A 46 -4.48 -13.89 -20.12
CA ARG A 46 -4.46 -14.83 -19.00
C ARG A 46 -3.13 -14.76 -18.26
N TRP A 47 -3.18 -14.97 -16.95
CA TRP A 47 -1.98 -15.02 -16.11
C TRP A 47 -1.21 -16.33 -16.33
N LEU A 48 0.11 -16.25 -16.44
CA LEU A 48 0.98 -17.41 -16.67
C LEU A 48 0.97 -18.41 -15.52
N THR A 49 0.67 -17.98 -14.29
CA THR A 49 0.74 -18.88 -13.11
C THR A 49 -0.43 -19.86 -13.01
N ASP A 50 -1.64 -19.40 -13.24
CA ASP A 50 -2.88 -20.14 -12.96
C ASP A 50 -3.83 -20.20 -14.16
N ASN A 51 -3.43 -19.61 -15.29
CA ASN A 51 -4.24 -19.51 -16.51
C ASN A 51 -5.59 -18.81 -16.30
N ASN A 52 -5.79 -18.08 -15.20
CA ASN A 52 -7.02 -17.29 -14.99
C ASN A 52 -7.02 -16.04 -15.86
N LEU A 53 -8.20 -15.50 -16.16
CA LEU A 53 -8.33 -14.26 -16.93
C LEU A 53 -7.58 -13.12 -16.24
N ALA A 54 -6.73 -12.43 -16.99
CA ALA A 54 -5.98 -11.28 -16.52
C ALA A 54 -6.88 -10.03 -16.56
N ASN A 55 -7.65 -9.82 -15.51
CA ASN A 55 -8.38 -8.57 -15.29
C ASN A 55 -7.42 -7.50 -14.77
N MET A 56 -6.53 -7.02 -15.64
CA MET A 56 -5.55 -6.01 -15.29
C MET A 56 -6.25 -4.68 -15.00
N HIS A 57 -6.08 -4.18 -13.78
CA HIS A 57 -6.53 -2.85 -13.37
C HIS A 57 -5.61 -1.78 -13.97
N ALA A 58 -5.57 -1.64 -15.29
CA ALA A 58 -4.59 -0.78 -15.93
C ALA A 58 -5.11 -0.12 -17.20
N ASP A 59 -4.54 1.04 -17.48
CA ASP A 59 -4.71 1.75 -18.73
C ASP A 59 -3.83 1.10 -19.78
N TRP A 60 -4.47 0.45 -20.75
CA TRP A 60 -3.80 0.03 -21.98
C TRP A 60 -3.45 1.26 -22.79
N SER A 61 -2.28 1.25 -23.42
CA SER A 61 -1.83 2.36 -24.26
C SER A 61 -2.76 2.66 -25.43
N ASN A 62 -3.46 1.64 -25.91
CA ASN A 62 -4.42 1.74 -26.98
C ASN A 62 -5.59 0.78 -26.68
N PRO A 63 -6.85 1.24 -26.75
CA PRO A 63 -8.02 0.36 -26.65
C PRO A 63 -8.02 -0.77 -27.69
N GLY A 64 -7.27 -0.59 -28.79
CA GLY A 64 -7.06 -1.58 -29.85
C GLY A 64 -6.23 -2.81 -29.45
N GLU A 65 -5.39 -2.75 -28.40
CA GLU A 65 -4.57 -3.90 -27.95
C GLU A 65 -5.41 -5.02 -27.30
N LEU A 66 -6.74 -4.84 -27.23
CA LEU A 66 -7.71 -5.84 -26.77
C LEU A 66 -8.43 -6.55 -27.94
N GLY A 67 -8.06 -6.31 -29.20
CA GLY A 67 -8.77 -6.81 -30.39
C GLY A 67 -7.90 -6.91 -31.67
N PRO A 68 -8.41 -7.52 -32.77
CA PRO A 68 -7.56 -8.09 -33.84
C PRO A 68 -6.98 -7.05 -34.83
N PRO A 69 -5.88 -7.39 -35.57
CA PRO A 69 -5.41 -8.74 -35.88
C PRO A 69 -4.06 -9.15 -35.26
N ASP A 70 -4.00 -10.44 -34.91
CA ASP A 70 -2.84 -11.24 -34.50
C ASP A 70 -1.60 -10.97 -35.34
N ASP A 71 -0.80 -10.00 -34.91
CA ASP A 71 0.51 -9.71 -35.45
C ASP A 71 1.61 -10.46 -34.69
N GLY A 72 1.25 -11.38 -33.78
CA GLY A 72 2.18 -12.16 -32.97
C GLY A 72 2.66 -11.45 -31.70
N GLN A 73 1.93 -10.44 -31.22
CA GLN A 73 2.19 -9.76 -29.95
C GLN A 73 1.40 -10.40 -28.79
N HIS A 74 1.96 -11.47 -28.20
CA HIS A 74 1.26 -12.26 -27.18
C HIS A 74 1.70 -12.02 -25.73
N CYS A 75 2.62 -11.10 -25.49
CA CYS A 75 3.18 -10.86 -24.16
C CYS A 75 2.95 -9.42 -23.71
N THR A 76 2.68 -9.22 -22.43
CA THR A 76 2.37 -7.89 -21.87
C THR A 76 3.58 -7.23 -21.22
N VAL A 77 3.71 -5.92 -21.41
CA VAL A 77 4.68 -5.08 -20.71
C VAL A 77 3.99 -3.87 -20.07
N ILE A 78 4.62 -3.31 -19.04
CA ILE A 78 4.33 -1.95 -18.57
C ILE A 78 5.59 -1.10 -18.72
N ASP A 79 5.42 0.14 -19.16
CA ASP A 79 6.53 1.07 -19.38
C ASP A 79 6.60 2.18 -18.31
N HIS A 80 7.60 3.06 -18.43
CA HIS A 80 7.79 4.23 -17.57
C HIS A 80 6.68 5.29 -17.68
N THR A 81 5.78 5.18 -18.67
CA THR A 81 4.55 6.00 -18.76
C THR A 81 3.37 5.35 -18.04
N HIS A 82 3.61 4.18 -17.43
CA HIS A 82 2.66 3.42 -16.61
C HIS A 82 1.49 2.84 -17.40
N LEU A 83 1.64 2.76 -18.72
CA LEU A 83 0.71 2.16 -19.65
C LEU A 83 1.10 0.70 -19.94
N ILE A 84 0.08 -0.14 -20.12
CA ILE A 84 0.28 -1.54 -20.54
C ILE A 84 0.22 -1.65 -22.06
N TYR A 85 1.13 -2.45 -22.61
CA TYR A 85 1.21 -2.74 -24.03
C TYR A 85 1.30 -4.26 -24.24
N ASP A 86 0.78 -4.73 -25.36
CA ASP A 86 1.17 -6.00 -25.95
C ASP A 86 2.49 -5.84 -26.72
N ARG A 87 3.29 -6.90 -26.75
CA ARG A 87 4.58 -6.98 -27.43
C ARG A 87 4.84 -8.40 -27.91
N HIS A 88 5.69 -8.50 -28.92
CA HIS A 88 6.27 -9.79 -29.29
C HIS A 88 7.05 -10.37 -28.12
N CYS A 89 6.73 -11.62 -27.76
CA CYS A 89 7.40 -12.34 -26.68
C CYS A 89 8.91 -12.53 -26.89
N SER A 90 9.40 -12.36 -28.13
CA SER A 90 10.83 -12.41 -28.46
C SER A 90 11.60 -11.12 -28.15
N ASN A 91 10.93 -10.04 -27.76
CA ASN A 91 11.59 -8.77 -27.44
C ASN A 91 12.41 -8.89 -26.15
N ALA A 92 13.48 -8.09 -26.04
CA ALA A 92 14.32 -8.06 -24.85
C ALA A 92 13.93 -6.86 -23.96
N TYR A 93 13.22 -7.14 -22.86
CA TYR A 93 12.90 -6.16 -21.81
C TYR A 93 13.36 -6.67 -20.44
N ALA A 94 13.43 -5.76 -19.46
CA ALA A 94 13.64 -6.16 -18.08
C ALA A 94 12.46 -6.99 -17.56
N SER A 95 12.69 -7.81 -16.54
CA SER A 95 11.64 -8.64 -15.96
C SER A 95 11.42 -8.30 -14.50
N MET A 96 10.17 -8.37 -14.10
CA MET A 96 9.72 -8.13 -12.76
C MET A 96 9.23 -9.45 -12.18
N CYS A 97 9.78 -9.90 -11.05
CA CYS A 97 9.53 -11.23 -10.52
C CYS A 97 8.78 -11.17 -9.19
N GLN A 98 7.72 -11.96 -9.08
CA GLN A 98 6.90 -12.10 -7.91
C GLN A 98 7.11 -13.45 -7.22
N LYS A 99 7.22 -13.40 -5.89
CA LYS A 99 7.19 -14.59 -5.04
C LYS A 99 6.26 -14.36 -3.85
N TYR A 100 5.38 -15.32 -3.61
CA TYR A 100 4.60 -15.35 -2.39
C TYR A 100 5.49 -15.83 -1.24
N ILE A 101 5.59 -15.04 -0.17
CA ILE A 101 6.35 -15.41 1.03
C ILE A 101 5.47 -15.43 2.29
N GLY A 102 4.14 -15.41 2.11
CA GLY A 102 3.19 -15.17 3.19
C GLY A 102 3.08 -13.68 3.54
N ASN A 103 2.15 -13.39 4.44
CA ASN A 103 1.97 -12.04 4.97
C ASN A 103 2.90 -11.83 6.17
N PRO A 104 3.92 -10.95 6.09
CA PRO A 104 4.81 -10.73 7.22
C PRO A 104 4.09 -10.11 8.42
N CYS A 105 2.86 -9.62 8.24
CA CYS A 105 2.03 -9.11 9.31
C CYS A 105 1.32 -10.18 10.12
N ASP A 106 1.19 -11.42 9.63
CA ASP A 106 0.48 -12.48 10.35
C ASP A 106 1.09 -12.76 11.74
N GLU A 107 2.40 -12.58 11.90
CA GLU A 107 3.07 -12.78 13.19
C GLU A 107 2.96 -11.59 14.15
N VAL A 108 2.80 -10.36 13.62
CA VAL A 108 2.90 -9.14 14.42
C VAL A 108 1.57 -8.42 14.62
N LEU A 109 0.67 -8.52 13.66
CA LEU A 109 -0.64 -7.91 13.65
C LEU A 109 -1.54 -8.80 12.77
N PRO A 110 -2.03 -9.94 13.29
CA PRO A 110 -2.79 -10.90 12.50
C PRO A 110 -3.99 -10.27 11.78
N GLY A 111 -4.14 -10.58 10.49
CA GLY A 111 -5.16 -9.99 9.62
C GLY A 111 -4.89 -8.54 9.20
N ALA A 112 -3.70 -8.01 9.47
CA ALA A 112 -3.22 -6.77 8.89
C ALA A 112 -2.52 -7.03 7.57
N GLU A 113 -2.37 -6.01 6.74
CA GLU A 113 -1.65 -6.09 5.48
C GLU A 113 -0.31 -5.38 5.58
N TYR A 114 0.67 -5.93 4.89
CA TYR A 114 1.99 -5.35 4.83
C TYR A 114 2.08 -4.23 3.80
N TYR A 115 2.64 -3.11 4.22
CA TYR A 115 2.90 -1.99 3.35
C TYR A 115 4.10 -1.16 3.83
N ASP A 116 5.09 -0.96 2.94
CA ASP A 116 6.27 -0.10 3.15
C ASP A 116 6.92 -0.23 4.54
N GLY A 117 7.22 -1.46 4.96
CA GLY A 117 7.86 -1.71 6.26
C GLY A 117 6.93 -1.66 7.47
N ALA A 118 5.61 -1.53 7.28
CA ALA A 118 4.62 -1.51 8.34
C ALA A 118 3.44 -2.44 8.04
N CYS A 119 2.67 -2.74 9.08
CA CYS A 119 1.46 -3.56 9.03
C CYS A 119 0.26 -2.69 9.35
N PHE A 120 -0.77 -2.78 8.51
CA PHE A 120 -1.96 -1.95 8.60
C PHE A 120 -3.22 -2.81 8.71
N LYS A 121 -4.06 -2.53 9.69
CA LYS A 121 -5.30 -3.28 9.94
C LYS A 121 -6.48 -2.32 10.02
N ALA A 122 -7.47 -2.53 9.16
CA ALA A 122 -8.77 -1.90 9.31
C ALA A 122 -9.46 -2.38 10.59
N VAL A 123 -10.07 -1.45 11.32
CA VAL A 123 -10.93 -1.74 12.45
C VAL A 123 -12.31 -1.17 12.15
N ALA A 124 -13.24 -2.06 11.81
CA ALA A 124 -14.60 -1.72 11.39
C ALA A 124 -15.51 -1.26 12.55
N GLU A 125 -15.08 -1.40 13.80
CA GLU A 125 -15.85 -0.95 14.96
C GLU A 125 -15.70 0.55 15.16
N ASN A 126 -16.82 1.27 15.19
CA ASN A 126 -16.84 2.70 15.52
C ASN A 126 -16.38 2.93 16.96
N MET A 127 -15.22 3.57 17.13
CA MET A 127 -14.59 3.81 18.42
C MET A 127 -14.01 5.22 18.52
N THR A 128 -13.76 5.69 19.74
CA THR A 128 -13.06 6.97 19.94
C THR A 128 -11.57 6.77 19.66
N VAL A 129 -10.85 7.87 19.38
CA VAL A 129 -9.40 7.82 19.14
C VAL A 129 -8.65 7.25 20.36
N ASP A 130 -9.10 7.57 21.57
CA ASP A 130 -8.51 7.00 22.78
C ASP A 130 -8.77 5.52 22.92
N VAL A 131 -9.95 5.02 22.54
CA VAL A 131 -10.19 3.57 22.47
C VAL A 131 -9.29 2.96 21.39
N ALA A 132 -9.22 3.52 20.18
CA ALA A 132 -8.34 3.01 19.13
C ALA A 132 -6.86 2.95 19.56
N GLN A 133 -6.40 3.96 20.30
CA GLN A 133 -5.02 4.06 20.77
C GLN A 133 -4.72 3.21 22.01
N SER A 134 -5.70 3.06 22.91
CA SER A 134 -5.59 2.25 24.14
C SER A 134 -5.97 0.80 23.93
N SER A 135 -6.63 0.50 22.81
CA SER A 135 -7.17 -0.83 22.59
C SER A 135 -6.02 -1.82 22.52
N ASP A 136 -5.93 -2.61 23.57
CA ASP A 136 -5.34 -3.93 23.63
C ASP A 136 -6.10 -4.88 22.67
N LEU A 137 -6.37 -4.46 21.42
CA LEU A 137 -6.98 -5.27 20.36
C LEU A 137 -6.18 -6.56 20.12
N ASP A 138 -4.96 -6.63 20.66
CA ASP A 138 -4.33 -7.88 21.02
C ASP A 138 -3.39 -7.67 22.22
N ALA A 139 -3.85 -7.96 23.45
CA ALA A 139 -3.05 -7.89 24.69
C ALA A 139 -1.76 -8.74 24.66
N SER A 140 -1.59 -9.59 23.63
CA SER A 140 -0.40 -10.40 23.35
C SER A 140 0.74 -9.61 22.67
N ALA A 141 0.46 -8.44 22.10
CA ALA A 141 1.44 -7.61 21.41
C ALA A 141 1.76 -6.36 22.24
N ALA A 142 2.79 -6.43 23.09
CA ALA A 142 3.36 -5.33 23.89
C ALA A 142 3.95 -4.14 23.06
N SER A 143 3.44 -3.90 21.86
CA SER A 143 3.88 -2.89 20.91
C SER A 143 2.70 -1.98 20.60
N ARG A 144 2.89 -0.68 20.84
CA ARG A 144 1.91 0.37 20.54
C ARG A 144 1.42 0.25 19.10
N ILE A 145 0.17 -0.16 18.93
CA ILE A 145 -0.56 0.03 17.69
C ILE A 145 -0.92 1.51 17.67
N PHE A 146 -0.67 2.16 16.54
CA PHE A 146 -0.98 3.57 16.37
C PHE A 146 -2.08 3.73 15.35
N VAL A 147 -2.95 4.71 15.56
CA VAL A 147 -3.78 5.18 14.47
C VAL A 147 -2.85 5.86 13.45
N VAL A 148 -2.97 5.50 12.16
CA VAL A 148 -1.97 5.74 11.08
C VAL A 148 -1.28 7.10 11.20
N SER A 149 0.06 7.08 11.12
CA SER A 149 0.92 8.26 11.12
C SER A 149 1.60 8.46 9.75
N PRO A 150 0.92 9.10 8.79
CA PRO A 150 1.45 9.35 7.45
C PRO A 150 2.81 10.05 7.42
N SER A 151 3.18 10.84 8.44
CA SER A 151 4.44 11.60 8.45
C SER A 151 5.71 10.75 8.36
N HIS A 152 5.62 9.47 8.73
CA HIS A 152 6.76 8.55 8.70
C HIS A 152 6.79 7.68 7.44
N CYS A 153 5.72 7.67 6.65
CA CYS A 153 5.72 7.04 5.34
C CYS A 153 5.78 8.12 4.27
N ARG A 154 6.44 7.88 3.15
CA ARG A 154 6.44 8.85 2.04
C ARG A 154 5.10 8.74 1.27
N LEU A 155 5.09 9.03 -0.04
CA LEU A 155 3.95 8.83 -0.97
C LEU A 155 3.19 7.52 -0.73
N SER A 156 3.89 6.52 -0.22
CA SER A 156 3.43 5.19 0.04
C SER A 156 2.17 5.15 0.94
N CYS A 157 2.14 5.73 2.14
CA CYS A 157 0.97 5.53 3.02
C CYS A 157 -0.32 6.19 2.49
N ALA A 158 -0.21 7.25 1.69
CA ALA A 158 -1.38 7.80 1.01
C ALA A 158 -1.95 6.81 -0.03
N ILE A 159 -1.09 6.07 -0.73
CA ILE A 159 -1.50 5.02 -1.68
C ILE A 159 -2.16 3.87 -0.92
N TYR A 160 -1.55 3.39 0.17
CA TYR A 160 -2.16 2.34 0.98
C TYR A 160 -3.52 2.78 1.54
N LEU A 161 -3.63 3.99 2.09
CA LEU A 161 -4.91 4.49 2.60
C LEU A 161 -5.97 4.53 1.49
N ARG A 162 -5.63 5.03 0.29
CA ARG A 162 -6.54 5.03 -0.86
C ARG A 162 -6.98 3.62 -1.28
N TRP A 163 -6.03 2.69 -1.37
CA TRP A 163 -6.32 1.29 -1.72
C TRP A 163 -7.11 0.58 -0.62
N SER A 164 -6.77 0.84 0.65
CA SER A 164 -7.45 0.29 1.82
C SER A 164 -8.93 0.66 1.80
N ARG A 165 -9.31 1.79 1.23
CA ARG A 165 -10.72 2.13 1.03
C ARG A 165 -11.40 1.32 -0.08
N SER A 166 -10.71 1.06 -1.19
CA SER A 166 -11.32 0.30 -2.30
C SER A 166 -11.39 -1.19 -2.00
N SER A 167 -10.50 -1.68 -1.13
CA SER A 167 -10.29 -3.12 -0.90
C SER A 167 -10.63 -3.57 0.52
N LEU A 168 -10.44 -2.73 1.54
CA LEU A 168 -10.90 -3.05 2.89
C LEU A 168 -12.38 -2.75 3.01
N VAL A 169 -13.01 -3.65 3.74
CA VAL A 169 -14.43 -3.74 3.99
C VAL A 169 -14.91 -2.64 4.96
N PHE A 170 -14.52 -1.38 4.73
CA PHE A 170 -15.10 -0.20 5.39
C PHE A 170 -16.50 0.08 4.82
N SER A 171 -17.37 -0.95 4.79
CA SER A 171 -18.67 -0.83 4.12
C SER A 171 -19.63 -2.02 4.34
N LEU A 172 -19.38 -2.96 5.25
CA LEU A 172 -20.44 -3.97 5.49
C LEU A 172 -21.65 -3.38 6.23
N ASN A 173 -21.46 -2.31 7.00
CA ASN A 173 -22.53 -1.74 7.84
C ASN A 173 -22.89 -0.28 7.50
N SER A 174 -22.07 0.41 6.70
CA SER A 174 -22.31 1.80 6.31
C SER A 174 -23.12 1.82 5.00
N PRO A 175 -24.25 2.55 4.92
CA PRO A 175 -25.02 2.67 3.69
C PRO A 175 -24.11 3.14 2.55
N VAL A 176 -24.24 2.52 1.37
CA VAL A 176 -23.52 2.93 0.16
C VAL A 176 -23.75 4.43 -0.06
N GLY A 177 -22.67 5.23 -0.01
CA GLY A 177 -22.71 6.68 -0.15
C GLY A 177 -22.74 7.48 1.16
N SER A 178 -22.65 6.84 2.32
CA SER A 178 -22.36 7.54 3.58
C SER A 178 -20.88 7.92 3.68
N ASP A 179 -20.60 9.11 4.21
CA ASP A 179 -19.22 9.55 4.46
C ASP A 179 -18.62 8.70 5.59
N VAL A 180 -17.67 7.84 5.22
CA VAL A 180 -16.84 7.12 6.18
C VAL A 180 -15.82 8.09 6.74
N ASN A 181 -15.80 8.22 8.06
CA ASN A 181 -14.77 8.95 8.78
C ASN A 181 -13.78 7.95 9.37
N ILE A 182 -12.50 8.14 9.08
CA ILE A 182 -11.42 7.32 9.62
C ILE A 182 -10.62 8.17 10.60
N ALA A 183 -10.50 7.72 11.84
CA ALA A 183 -9.63 8.33 12.83
C ALA A 183 -8.20 8.41 12.28
N LEU A 184 -7.58 9.58 12.46
CA LEU A 184 -6.14 9.74 12.39
C LEU A 184 -5.56 9.71 13.79
N GLY A 185 -4.31 9.27 13.92
CA GLY A 185 -3.56 9.35 15.16
C GLY A 185 -3.10 10.76 15.45
N VAL A 186 -3.94 11.77 15.22
CA VAL A 186 -3.62 13.19 15.26
C VAL A 186 -4.59 13.88 16.18
N THR A 187 -4.07 14.56 17.20
CA THR A 187 -4.91 15.30 18.15
C THR A 187 -4.37 16.67 18.44
N LYS A 188 -5.26 17.56 18.85
CA LYS A 188 -4.97 18.94 19.24
C LYS A 188 -5.62 19.20 20.59
N SER A 189 -4.85 19.76 21.52
CA SER A 189 -5.30 20.03 22.89
C SER A 189 -4.94 21.46 23.29
N PRO A 190 -5.79 22.16 24.05
CA PRO A 190 -5.40 23.44 24.65
C PRO A 190 -4.19 23.26 25.59
N PRO A 191 -3.32 24.28 25.73
CA PRO A 191 -3.41 25.62 25.15
C PRO A 191 -2.65 25.80 23.82
N ASP A 192 -1.89 24.80 23.36
CA ASP A 192 -0.98 24.99 22.22
C ASP A 192 -1.69 25.04 20.87
N ASP A 193 -2.94 24.55 20.81
CA ASP A 193 -3.83 24.51 19.63
C ASP A 193 -3.10 23.98 18.38
N LYS A 194 -2.17 23.03 18.60
CA LYS A 194 -1.36 22.39 17.56
C LYS A 194 -1.71 20.93 17.43
N PHE A 195 -1.93 20.50 16.19
CA PHE A 195 -2.07 19.07 15.89
C PHE A 195 -0.74 18.35 16.06
N ARG A 196 -0.79 17.22 16.75
CA ARG A 196 0.35 16.34 17.01
C ARG A 196 -0.03 14.89 16.78
N TRP A 197 0.93 14.11 16.28
CA TRP A 197 0.81 12.67 16.23
C TRP A 197 0.74 12.08 17.64
N LEU A 198 -0.23 11.23 17.93
CA LEU A 198 -0.31 10.48 19.19
C LEU A 198 0.84 9.49 19.35
N SER A 199 1.37 9.01 18.22
CA SER A 199 2.45 8.03 18.19
C SER A 199 3.79 8.61 18.64
N THR A 200 4.12 9.82 18.17
CA THR A 200 5.43 10.44 18.37
C THR A 200 5.41 11.74 19.17
N GLY A 201 4.27 12.43 19.23
CA GLY A 201 4.14 13.77 19.80
C GLY A 201 4.58 14.89 18.85
N ASP A 202 5.07 14.55 17.66
CA ASP A 202 5.55 15.52 16.67
C ASP A 202 4.38 16.35 16.14
N GLN A 203 4.64 17.64 15.92
CA GLN A 203 3.66 18.55 15.32
C GLN A 203 3.39 18.13 13.87
N VAL A 204 2.13 18.22 13.43
CA VAL A 204 1.75 17.91 12.05
C VAL A 204 1.76 19.18 11.21
N ASP A 205 2.49 19.15 10.09
CA ASP A 205 2.48 20.23 9.11
C ASP A 205 1.25 20.12 8.20
N ALA A 206 0.51 21.23 8.09
CA ALA A 206 -0.88 21.25 7.68
C ALA A 206 -1.12 21.30 6.16
N THR A 207 -0.51 20.42 5.36
CA THR A 207 -0.69 20.46 3.89
C THR A 207 -1.97 19.79 3.37
N ASP A 208 -2.54 18.81 4.10
CA ASP A 208 -3.66 17.99 3.62
C ASP A 208 -5.03 18.32 4.25
N TRP A 209 -5.14 19.46 4.92
CA TRP A 209 -6.39 19.90 5.56
C TRP A 209 -7.43 20.35 4.53
N LEU A 210 -8.72 20.10 4.81
CA LEU A 210 -9.80 20.66 4.00
C LEU A 210 -9.83 22.17 4.23
N ILE A 211 -9.27 22.95 3.29
CA ILE A 211 -9.15 24.42 3.36
C ILE A 211 -10.49 25.09 3.74
N GLU A 212 -11.62 24.52 3.33
CA GLU A 212 -12.97 25.04 3.67
C GLU A 212 -13.43 24.72 5.10
N THR A 213 -12.86 23.70 5.77
CA THR A 213 -13.19 23.39 7.17
C THR A 213 -12.51 24.33 8.17
N LEU A 214 -11.37 24.94 7.85
CA LEU A 214 -10.79 25.97 8.74
C LEU A 214 -11.71 27.20 8.86
N ALA A 215 -12.53 27.48 7.83
CA ALA A 215 -13.47 28.59 7.83
C ALA A 215 -14.84 28.23 8.45
N ASN A 216 -15.31 26.99 8.31
CA ASN A 216 -16.65 26.58 8.73
C ASN A 216 -16.69 25.72 10.02
N ALA A 217 -15.60 25.05 10.42
CA ALA A 217 -15.49 24.39 11.73
C ALA A 217 -15.21 25.39 12.86
N ALA A 218 -14.90 26.65 12.52
CA ALA A 218 -15.02 27.79 13.43
C ALA A 218 -16.49 28.01 13.91
N GLY A 219 -17.46 27.31 13.31
CA GLY A 219 -18.76 27.02 13.89
C GLY A 219 -18.65 26.08 15.10
N THR A 220 -17.98 26.55 16.16
CA THR A 220 -18.12 26.11 17.54
C THR A 220 -18.15 24.59 17.75
N VAL A 221 -16.98 23.95 17.75
CA VAL A 221 -16.70 22.98 18.82
C VAL A 221 -16.68 23.79 20.13
N SER A 222 -17.88 24.13 20.62
CA SER A 222 -18.12 25.02 21.75
C SER A 222 -17.79 24.28 23.05
N GLY A 223 -16.50 24.22 23.35
CA GLY A 223 -15.95 23.78 24.61
C GLY A 223 -14.48 24.18 24.65
N ILE A 224 -14.17 25.33 25.24
CA ILE A 224 -12.84 25.98 25.25
C ILE A 224 -11.71 25.08 25.84
N ASN A 225 -12.06 23.87 26.33
CA ASN A 225 -11.14 22.93 26.97
C ASN A 225 -11.20 21.49 26.41
N SER A 226 -11.93 21.21 25.32
CA SER A 226 -12.01 19.83 24.80
C SER A 226 -10.89 19.54 23.80
N ARG A 227 -10.25 18.38 23.95
CA ARG A 227 -9.31 17.84 22.96
C ARG A 227 -10.07 17.55 21.66
N THR A 228 -9.43 17.84 20.54
CA THR A 228 -9.95 17.58 19.20
C THR A 228 -9.08 16.54 18.52
N VAL A 229 -9.69 15.80 17.60
CA VAL A 229 -9.03 14.76 16.81
C VAL A 229 -9.14 15.11 15.33
N ALA A 230 -8.14 14.77 14.54
CA ALA A 230 -8.27 14.81 13.09
C ALA A 230 -8.88 13.49 12.61
N VAL A 231 -9.80 13.59 11.66
CA VAL A 231 -10.32 12.44 10.93
C VAL A 231 -10.16 12.70 9.44
N MET A 232 -9.86 11.65 8.68
CA MET A 232 -10.01 11.70 7.22
C MET A 232 -11.50 11.53 6.92
N ALA A 233 -12.08 12.53 6.26
CA ALA A 233 -13.49 12.54 5.93
C ALA A 233 -13.69 12.50 4.41
N GLY A 234 -14.73 11.76 3.99
CA GLY A 234 -15.27 11.81 2.65
C GLY A 234 -14.64 10.84 1.65
N ILE A 235 -15.36 10.68 0.53
CA ILE A 235 -15.16 9.61 -0.46
C ILE A 235 -14.33 10.01 -1.69
N SER A 236 -13.62 11.13 -1.70
CA SER A 236 -12.88 11.53 -2.92
C SER A 236 -11.64 12.35 -2.69
N ASN A 237 -11.60 13.17 -1.64
CA ASN A 237 -10.53 14.13 -1.45
C ASN A 237 -9.61 13.81 -0.27
N TRP A 238 -9.98 12.85 0.61
CA TRP A 238 -9.17 12.41 1.77
C TRP A 238 -8.68 13.55 2.65
N LYS A 239 -9.43 14.65 2.65
CA LYS A 239 -9.01 15.83 3.37
C LYS A 239 -9.31 15.65 4.85
N TRP A 240 -8.47 16.25 5.67
CA TRP A 240 -8.60 16.11 7.11
C TRP A 240 -9.63 17.11 7.63
N THR A 241 -10.42 16.66 8.60
CA THR A 241 -11.42 17.47 9.31
C THR A 241 -11.23 17.33 10.81
N GLU A 242 -11.56 18.38 11.55
CA GLU A 242 -11.55 18.35 13.02
C GLU A 242 -12.86 17.74 13.54
N GLN A 243 -12.75 16.86 14.53
CA GLN A 243 -13.87 16.28 15.26
C GLN A 243 -13.63 16.36 16.77
N ALA A 244 -14.71 16.27 17.56
CA ALA A 244 -14.59 16.07 18.99
C ALA A 244 -13.88 14.73 19.29
N ASP A 245 -13.06 14.67 20.32
CA ASP A 245 -12.39 13.43 20.76
C ASP A 245 -13.34 12.30 21.18
N THR A 246 -14.57 12.67 21.55
CA THR A 246 -15.67 11.76 21.86
C THR A 246 -16.37 11.18 20.61
N THR A 247 -16.07 11.69 19.41
CA THR A 247 -16.63 11.17 18.16
C THR A 247 -16.15 9.73 17.95
N ARG A 248 -17.10 8.84 17.66
CA ARG A 248 -16.81 7.44 17.33
C ARG A 248 -16.71 7.30 15.82
N VAL A 249 -15.57 6.81 15.35
CA VAL A 249 -15.24 6.65 13.93
C VAL A 249 -14.55 5.31 13.71
N GLU A 250 -14.45 4.89 12.46
CA GLU A 250 -13.63 3.74 12.09
C GLU A 250 -12.15 4.09 12.25
N ALA A 251 -11.27 3.09 12.38
CA ALA A 251 -9.85 3.33 12.58
C ALA A 251 -8.99 2.41 11.69
N ILE A 252 -7.80 2.89 11.36
CA ILE A 252 -6.74 2.06 10.78
C ILE A 252 -5.60 2.00 11.79
N CYS A 253 -5.26 0.78 12.17
CA CYS A 253 -4.18 0.46 13.07
C CYS A 253 -2.89 0.23 12.29
N GLN A 254 -1.80 0.87 12.68
CA GLN A 254 -0.47 0.73 12.09
C GLN A 254 0.51 0.16 13.12
N LYS A 255 1.32 -0.80 12.68
CA LYS A 255 2.46 -1.33 13.45
C LYS A 255 3.69 -1.42 12.54
N GLY A 256 4.72 -0.65 12.84
CA GLY A 256 5.99 -0.74 12.12
C GLY A 256 6.66 -2.11 12.36
N LEU A 257 7.15 -2.75 11.28
CA LEU A 257 8.08 -3.85 11.41
C LEU A 257 9.43 -3.23 11.78
N ARG A 258 9.71 -3.16 13.10
CA ARG A 258 11.09 -2.90 13.52
C ARG A 258 11.93 -4.00 12.87
N SER A 259 13.02 -3.61 12.21
CA SER A 259 14.12 -4.52 11.88
C SER A 259 14.68 -5.05 13.21
N ARG A 260 13.97 -6.00 13.84
CA ARG A 260 14.61 -6.95 14.72
C ARG A 260 15.67 -7.54 13.83
N ARG A 261 16.94 -7.47 14.26
CA ARG A 261 17.99 -8.32 13.72
C ARG A 261 17.40 -9.73 13.72
N LEU A 262 16.91 -10.16 12.57
CA LEU A 262 16.38 -11.48 12.34
C LEU A 262 17.57 -12.38 12.61
N GLY A 263 17.62 -12.93 13.82
CA GLY A 263 18.75 -13.70 14.34
C GLY A 263 19.01 -14.99 13.56
N ASN A 264 18.04 -15.36 12.72
CA ASN A 264 18.27 -16.09 11.49
C ASN A 264 17.88 -15.14 10.36
N PRO A 265 18.76 -14.84 9.39
CA PRO A 265 18.30 -14.14 8.19
C PRO A 265 17.08 -14.90 7.66
N LEU A 266 16.00 -14.19 7.37
CA LEU A 266 15.03 -14.70 6.39
C LEU A 266 15.83 -15.30 5.23
N PRO A 267 15.41 -16.40 4.60
CA PRO A 267 16.21 -17.16 3.62
C PRO A 267 16.47 -16.35 2.34
N PHE A 268 17.31 -15.34 2.48
CA PHE A 268 17.75 -14.38 1.49
C PHE A 268 19.27 -14.44 1.53
N SER A 269 19.82 -15.30 0.67
CA SER A 269 21.23 -15.32 0.37
C SER A 269 21.55 -14.09 -0.49
N LEU A 270 22.11 -13.05 0.12
CA LEU A 270 22.85 -12.03 -0.60
C LEU A 270 24.27 -12.55 -0.82
N CYS A 271 24.69 -12.66 -2.09
CA CYS A 271 26.11 -12.76 -2.40
C CYS A 271 26.77 -11.43 -2.05
N SER A 272 27.54 -11.40 -0.95
CA SER A 272 28.36 -10.26 -0.54
C SER A 272 29.66 -10.22 -1.32
N LEU A 273 30.02 -9.04 -1.85
CA LEU A 273 31.40 -8.65 -2.12
C LEU A 273 31.62 -7.26 -1.52
N GLY A 274 32.34 -7.20 -0.40
CA GLY A 274 33.10 -6.03 0.05
C GLY A 274 32.37 -5.03 0.95
N ASP A 275 32.99 -4.76 2.10
CA ASP A 275 32.57 -3.82 3.15
C ASP A 275 32.14 -2.43 2.63
N ASN A 276 30.94 -2.01 3.03
CA ASN A 276 30.66 -0.68 3.62
C ASN A 276 29.24 -0.63 4.20
N ARG A 277 29.08 0.09 5.32
CA ARG A 277 27.84 0.28 6.09
C ARG A 277 26.65 0.69 5.20
N LEU A 278 25.60 -0.11 5.19
CA LEU A 278 24.29 0.20 4.61
C LEU A 278 23.23 0.24 5.72
N GLU A 279 22.54 1.37 5.86
CA GLU A 279 21.27 1.45 6.56
C GLU A 279 20.19 0.79 5.69
N LEU A 280 19.42 -0.12 6.27
CA LEU A 280 18.40 -0.92 5.58
C LEU A 280 17.17 -0.07 5.27
N LEU A 281 17.08 0.43 4.04
CA LEU A 281 15.83 0.81 3.39
C LEU A 281 15.06 -0.46 2.96
N PRO A 282 13.73 -0.41 2.74
CA PRO A 282 12.96 -1.53 2.21
C PRO A 282 13.72 -2.11 1.00
N ILE A 283 14.02 -3.40 1.10
CA ILE A 283 15.05 -4.05 0.30
C ILE A 283 14.58 -4.14 -1.17
N LEU A 284 14.92 -3.12 -1.97
CA LEU A 284 15.17 -3.28 -3.40
C LEU A 284 16.53 -3.97 -3.54
N VAL A 285 16.55 -5.23 -3.98
CA VAL A 285 17.79 -5.80 -4.53
C VAL A 285 17.73 -5.68 -6.05
N ALA A 286 18.23 -4.57 -6.58
CA ALA A 286 18.63 -4.53 -7.98
C ALA A 286 20.02 -5.20 -8.06
N VAL A 287 20.09 -6.41 -8.60
CA VAL A 287 21.39 -7.05 -8.92
C VAL A 287 21.75 -6.64 -10.34
N PRO A 288 22.78 -5.81 -10.57
CA PRO A 288 23.18 -5.46 -11.92
C PRO A 288 23.90 -6.65 -12.55
N SER A 289 23.23 -7.36 -13.46
CA SER A 289 23.88 -8.19 -14.47
C SER A 289 23.36 -7.79 -15.84
N LYS A 290 24.26 -7.71 -16.83
CA LYS A 290 23.93 -7.36 -18.22
C LYS A 290 23.15 -8.51 -18.86
N ALA A 291 21.84 -8.56 -18.60
CA ALA A 291 20.75 -9.19 -19.37
C ALA A 291 19.59 -9.64 -18.47
N ASP A 292 19.83 -9.92 -17.18
CA ASP A 292 18.82 -10.49 -16.29
C ASP A 292 18.73 -9.69 -14.99
N MET A 293 18.00 -8.58 -15.04
CA MET A 293 17.64 -7.84 -13.84
C MET A 293 16.24 -8.29 -13.42
N CYS A 294 16.17 -9.06 -12.34
CA CYS A 294 14.92 -9.52 -11.72
C CYS A 294 14.68 -8.65 -10.48
N LEU A 295 13.75 -7.70 -10.58
CA LEU A 295 13.25 -7.02 -9.39
C LEU A 295 12.41 -8.01 -8.60
N GLN A 296 12.73 -8.19 -7.31
CA GLN A 296 11.98 -9.10 -6.44
C GLN A 296 10.85 -8.38 -5.72
N PHE A 297 9.68 -9.00 -5.81
CA PHE A 297 8.47 -8.59 -5.12
C PHE A 297 8.15 -9.56 -4.00
N ILE A 298 7.74 -8.98 -2.88
CA ILE A 298 7.14 -9.68 -1.76
C ILE A 298 5.70 -9.16 -1.69
N PHE A 299 4.75 -10.02 -2.03
CA PHE A 299 3.35 -9.74 -1.78
C PHE A 299 2.84 -10.55 -0.61
N SER A 300 2.05 -9.89 0.21
CA SER A 300 1.08 -10.48 1.10
C SER A 300 -0.26 -10.47 0.38
N THR A 301 -0.86 -11.63 0.14
CA THR A 301 -2.28 -11.73 -0.18
C THR A 301 -2.95 -12.49 0.94
N THR A 302 -4.03 -11.96 1.49
CA THR A 302 -4.98 -12.77 2.26
C THR A 302 -5.66 -13.71 1.29
N SER A 303 -5.56 -15.03 1.51
CA SER A 303 -6.38 -15.97 0.76
C SER A 303 -7.82 -15.79 1.21
N ASP A 304 -8.69 -15.29 0.33
CA ASP A 304 -10.14 -15.44 0.52
C ASP A 304 -10.46 -16.94 0.41
N HIS A 305 -10.75 -17.56 1.56
CA HIS A 305 -11.35 -18.87 1.67
C HIS A 305 -12.85 -18.73 1.89
#